data_AF-K3XR88-F1
#
_entry.id   AF-K3XR88-F1
#
_cell.length_a   1.000
_cell.length_b   1.000
_cell.length_c   1.000
_cell.angle_alpha   90.00
_cell.angle_beta   90.00
_cell.angle_gamma   90.00
#
_symmetry.space_group_name_H-M   'P 1'
#
loop_
_entity.id
_entity.type
_entity.pdbx_description
1 polymer ?
#
loop_
_entity_poly.entity_id
_entity_poly.type
_entity_poly.pdbx_seq_one_letter_code
_entity_poly.pdbx_strand_id
1 'polypeptide(L)'
;MEREKCIEMKRLRKEEKRREDEERVKWALRSRALLDARSKAWKEEQRKLDFGGNKREKETLTWEIINKPPKGSGEWLPYESDDEFGTEFELKHTSWEVEKFTLELARCMVGLESFTGDTKIFSCSGTIVEYVDDTGYVVTSASLVRCPDKDEQVDKPKINVWLASGQKLEGFVSNVDFYYNICVIKVPCTFHLPSKSFSPNTWSFNFYENHTRDVVVLGRSCEPCSLKVASGKLIPRRSKFDCEELLVSSCKISKVGQAIP
;
A
#
# COMPACT_ATOMS: atom_id res chain seq x y z
N MET A 1 -8.08 12.55 -46.23
CA MET A 1 -7.59 11.15 -46.27
C MET A 1 -6.61 10.79 -45.14
N GLU A 2 -5.41 11.40 -45.00
CA GLU A 2 -4.47 11.00 -43.93
C GLU A 2 -4.87 11.44 -42.51
N ARG A 3 -5.41 12.65 -42.35
CA ARG A 3 -5.89 13.14 -41.05
C ARG A 3 -7.06 12.32 -40.50
N GLU A 4 -7.98 11.89 -41.36
CA GLU A 4 -9.13 11.06 -40.99
C GLU A 4 -8.69 9.68 -40.50
N LYS A 5 -7.74 9.04 -41.20
CA LYS A 5 -7.14 7.77 -40.78
C LYS A 5 -6.43 7.87 -39.42
N CYS A 6 -5.77 8.99 -39.14
CA CYS A 6 -5.13 9.24 -37.85
C CYS A 6 -6.16 9.40 -36.71
N ILE A 7 -7.28 10.06 -36.97
CA ILE A 7 -8.38 10.22 -36.00
C ILE A 7 -9.06 8.86 -35.73
N GLU A 8 -9.31 8.07 -36.77
CA GLU A 8 -9.88 6.72 -36.69
C GLU A 8 -8.99 5.81 -35.81
N MET A 9 -7.68 5.79 -36.06
CA MET A 9 -6.70 5.01 -35.29
C MET A 9 -6.65 5.41 -33.82
N LYS A 10 -6.75 6.71 -33.50
CA LYS A 10 -6.80 7.18 -32.11
C LYS A 10 -8.08 6.73 -31.40
N ARG A 11 -9.23 6.73 -32.12
CA ARG A 11 -10.50 6.22 -31.58
C ARG A 11 -10.43 4.73 -31.29
N LEU A 12 -9.92 3.94 -32.23
CA LEU A 12 -9.75 2.49 -32.08
C LEU A 12 -8.85 2.13 -30.89
N ARG A 13 -7.70 2.80 -30.73
CA ARG A 13 -6.81 2.60 -29.56
C ARG A 13 -7.47 2.95 -28.24
N LYS A 14 -8.29 4.00 -28.21
CA LYS A 14 -9.03 4.40 -27.01
C LYS A 14 -10.13 3.38 -26.66
N GLU A 15 -10.79 2.83 -27.66
CA GLU A 15 -11.77 1.74 -27.51
C GLU A 15 -11.14 0.45 -27.02
N GLU A 16 -9.99 0.09 -27.56
CA GLU A 16 -9.23 -1.09 -27.13
C GLU A 16 -8.76 -0.95 -25.69
N LYS A 17 -8.15 0.20 -25.32
CA LYS A 17 -7.75 0.48 -23.94
C LYS A 17 -8.95 0.41 -22.98
N ARG A 18 -10.10 0.99 -23.35
CA ARG A 18 -11.32 0.95 -22.53
C ARG A 18 -11.84 -0.48 -22.36
N ARG A 19 -11.77 -1.31 -23.40
CA ARG A 19 -12.14 -2.73 -23.32
C ARG A 19 -11.19 -3.50 -22.40
N GLU A 20 -9.89 -3.27 -22.50
CA GLU A 20 -8.90 -3.86 -21.60
C GLU A 20 -9.13 -3.44 -20.14
N ASP A 21 -9.42 -2.16 -19.90
CA ASP A 21 -9.74 -1.64 -18.57
C ASP A 21 -11.04 -2.26 -18.01
N GLU A 22 -12.08 -2.41 -18.84
CA GLU A 22 -13.33 -3.10 -18.46
C GLU A 22 -13.10 -4.58 -18.12
N GLU A 23 -12.25 -5.27 -18.88
CA GLU A 23 -11.89 -6.66 -18.57
C GLU A 23 -11.08 -6.77 -17.28
N ARG A 24 -10.15 -5.84 -17.02
CA ARG A 24 -9.42 -5.76 -15.76
C ARG A 24 -10.36 -5.53 -14.58
N VAL A 25 -11.33 -4.64 -14.72
CA VAL A 25 -12.35 -4.39 -13.67
C VAL A 25 -13.21 -5.64 -13.46
N LYS A 26 -13.70 -6.28 -14.53
CA LYS A 26 -14.48 -7.53 -14.43
C LYS A 26 -13.67 -8.65 -13.77
N TRP A 27 -12.39 -8.78 -14.11
CA TRP A 27 -11.49 -9.74 -13.50
C TRP A 27 -11.30 -9.44 -12.00
N ALA A 28 -11.08 -8.18 -11.64
CA ALA A 28 -10.93 -7.77 -10.24
C ALA A 28 -12.21 -8.07 -9.42
N LEU A 29 -13.39 -7.82 -9.98
CA LEU A 29 -14.68 -8.15 -9.35
C LEU A 29 -14.86 -9.66 -9.13
N ARG A 30 -14.47 -10.49 -10.12
CA ARG A 30 -14.51 -11.95 -9.98
C ARG A 30 -13.54 -12.45 -8.92
N SER A 31 -12.32 -11.91 -8.91
CA SER A 31 -11.30 -12.23 -7.92
C SER A 31 -11.77 -11.84 -6.50
N ARG A 32 -12.41 -10.68 -6.35
CA ARG A 32 -13.04 -10.26 -5.08
C ARG A 32 -14.12 -11.25 -4.64
N ALA A 33 -15.05 -11.60 -5.51
CA ALA A 33 -16.11 -12.56 -5.18
C ALA A 33 -15.57 -13.94 -4.76
N LEU A 34 -14.49 -14.40 -5.40
CA LEU A 34 -13.81 -15.64 -5.02
C LEU A 34 -13.17 -15.54 -3.63
N LEU A 35 -12.50 -14.42 -3.33
CA LEU A 35 -11.92 -14.16 -2.01
C LEU A 35 -13.00 -14.08 -0.92
N ASP A 36 -14.12 -13.42 -1.19
CA ASP A 36 -15.25 -13.32 -0.26
C ASP A 36 -15.88 -14.68 0.03
N ALA A 37 -16.14 -15.49 -1.01
CA ALA A 37 -16.67 -16.84 -0.86
C ALA A 37 -15.74 -17.72 -0.02
N ARG A 38 -14.42 -17.59 -0.25
CA ARG A 38 -13.40 -18.36 0.47
C ARG A 38 -13.25 -17.87 1.92
N SER A 39 -13.26 -16.56 2.17
CA SER A 39 -13.30 -15.94 3.51
C SER A 39 -14.49 -16.44 4.32
N LYS A 40 -15.68 -16.50 3.70
CA LYS A 40 -16.89 -17.06 4.32
C LYS A 40 -16.73 -18.55 4.66
N ALA A 41 -16.18 -19.36 3.76
CA ALA A 41 -15.90 -20.77 4.03
C ALA A 41 -14.89 -20.96 5.18
N TRP A 42 -13.89 -20.08 5.29
CA TRP A 42 -12.92 -20.11 6.39
C TRP A 42 -13.53 -19.71 7.73
N LYS A 43 -14.42 -18.69 7.75
CA LYS A 43 -15.23 -18.34 8.93
C LYS A 43 -16.06 -19.52 9.43
N GLU A 44 -16.64 -20.27 8.51
CA GLU A 44 -17.41 -21.49 8.79
C GLU A 44 -16.52 -22.56 9.44
N GLU A 45 -15.32 -22.77 8.90
CA GLU A 45 -14.38 -23.79 9.38
C GLU A 45 -13.75 -23.45 10.73
N GLN A 46 -13.43 -22.17 10.97
CA GLN A 46 -12.99 -21.68 12.29
C GLN A 46 -14.07 -21.88 13.35
N ARG A 47 -15.35 -21.59 13.04
CA ARG A 47 -16.45 -21.91 13.96
C ARG A 47 -16.49 -23.40 14.28
N LYS A 48 -16.30 -24.29 13.32
CA LYS A 48 -16.27 -25.74 13.59
C LYS A 48 -15.13 -26.15 14.52
N LEU A 49 -13.98 -25.49 14.43
CA LEU A 49 -12.82 -25.74 15.31
C LEU A 49 -13.04 -25.20 16.73
N ASP A 50 -13.69 -24.05 16.89
CA ASP A 50 -13.97 -23.44 18.21
C ASP A 50 -15.05 -24.22 19.00
N PHE A 51 -15.95 -24.95 18.32
CA PHE A 51 -16.93 -25.83 18.95
C PHE A 51 -16.42 -27.27 19.21
N GLY A 52 -15.23 -27.62 18.73
CA GLY A 52 -14.62 -28.94 18.86
C GLY A 52 -13.67 -29.07 20.06
N GLY A 53 -14.15 -28.78 21.26
CA GLY A 53 -13.37 -29.01 22.48
C GLY A 53 -13.21 -30.51 22.77
N ASN A 54 -12.08 -31.12 22.38
CA ASN A 54 -11.55 -32.23 23.17
C ASN A 54 -10.03 -32.34 23.16
N LYS A 55 -9.51 -32.67 24.34
CA LYS A 55 -8.14 -32.51 24.81
C LYS A 55 -7.40 -33.84 24.67
N ARG A 56 -6.50 -34.00 23.67
CA ARG A 56 -5.28 -34.81 23.81
C ARG A 56 -4.33 -34.74 22.60
N GLU A 57 -3.04 -34.71 22.98
CA GLU A 57 -1.81 -34.97 22.22
C GLU A 57 -1.55 -34.13 20.97
N LYS A 58 -1.07 -32.89 21.19
CA LYS A 58 -0.21 -32.23 20.22
C LYS A 58 1.22 -32.71 20.44
N GLU A 59 1.66 -33.62 19.59
CA GLU A 59 3.08 -33.88 19.38
C GLU A 59 3.80 -32.55 19.14
N THR A 60 4.75 -32.28 20.02
CA THR A 60 5.65 -31.12 19.98
C THR A 60 6.61 -31.25 18.80
N LEU A 61 6.27 -30.60 17.69
CA LEU A 61 7.26 -30.17 16.69
C LEU A 61 7.66 -28.72 17.01
N THR A 62 8.72 -28.61 17.81
CA THR A 62 9.45 -27.37 18.05
C THR A 62 10.19 -26.96 16.77
N TRP A 63 9.77 -25.86 16.15
CA TRP A 63 10.57 -25.15 15.16
C TRP A 63 10.98 -23.82 15.77
N GLU A 64 12.27 -23.57 15.98
CA GLU A 64 12.72 -22.29 16.53
C GLU A 64 12.37 -21.13 15.58
N ILE A 65 11.28 -20.44 15.91
CA ILE A 65 10.87 -19.18 15.28
C ILE A 65 11.90 -18.13 15.68
N ILE A 66 12.77 -17.73 14.74
CA ILE A 66 13.84 -16.74 14.98
C ILE A 66 13.30 -15.32 15.30
N ASN A 67 11.99 -15.10 15.24
CA ASN A 67 11.34 -13.97 15.89
C ASN A 67 10.08 -14.46 16.59
N LYS A 68 10.22 -15.02 17.80
CA LYS A 68 9.06 -15.27 18.66
C LYS A 68 8.31 -13.94 18.85
N PRO A 69 6.97 -13.89 18.68
CA PRO A 69 6.21 -12.75 19.19
C PRO A 69 6.54 -12.60 20.69
N PRO A 70 6.58 -11.37 21.23
CA PRO A 70 6.94 -11.17 22.63
C PRO A 70 6.07 -12.08 23.50
N LYS A 71 6.71 -12.85 24.39
CA LYS A 71 5.99 -13.61 25.41
C LYS A 71 5.40 -12.61 26.39
N GLY A 72 4.16 -12.21 26.16
CA GLY A 72 3.44 -11.33 27.07
C GLY A 72 2.05 -11.07 26.51
N SER A 73 1.06 -11.03 27.39
CA SER A 73 -0.32 -10.60 27.16
C SER A 73 -0.43 -9.09 26.83
N GLY A 74 0.53 -8.56 26.08
CA GLY A 74 0.60 -7.16 25.69
C GLY A 74 -0.15 -6.89 24.39
N GLU A 75 -0.83 -5.76 24.35
CA GLU A 75 -1.49 -5.23 23.16
C GLU A 75 -0.50 -5.09 22.00
N TRP A 76 -0.91 -5.47 20.79
CA TRP A 76 -0.05 -5.36 19.60
C TRP A 76 0.14 -3.89 19.24
N LEU A 77 1.34 -3.36 19.49
CA LEU A 77 1.72 -1.98 19.18
C LEU A 77 2.45 -1.96 17.83
N PRO A 78 1.83 -1.40 16.76
CA PRO A 78 2.45 -1.32 15.42
C PRO A 78 3.61 -0.32 15.35
N TYR A 79 3.72 0.54 16.37
CA TYR A 79 4.57 1.72 16.37
C TYR A 79 5.63 1.55 17.46
N GLU A 80 6.89 1.75 17.10
CA GLU A 80 7.93 1.99 18.10
C GLU A 80 7.77 3.42 18.63
N SER A 81 8.06 3.63 19.92
CA SER A 81 8.05 4.95 20.57
C SER A 81 9.15 5.88 20.06
N ASP A 82 10.09 5.33 19.29
CA ASP A 82 11.25 6.03 18.82
C ASP A 82 10.92 6.69 17.48
N ASP A 83 11.22 7.98 17.37
CA ASP A 83 11.06 8.79 16.15
C ASP A 83 11.94 8.30 14.98
N GLU A 84 12.77 7.28 15.22
CA GLU A 84 13.70 6.71 14.27
C GLU A 84 13.03 5.61 13.43
N PHE A 85 12.32 6.04 12.37
CA PHE A 85 11.87 5.11 11.33
C PHE A 85 13.08 4.39 10.77
N GLY A 86 13.18 3.06 10.91
CA GLY A 86 13.97 2.13 10.08
C GLY A 86 15.43 2.52 9.82
N THR A 87 16.37 1.64 10.15
CA THR A 87 17.78 1.83 9.80
C THR A 87 17.94 2.15 8.31
N GLU A 88 18.78 3.13 8.04
CA GLU A 88 19.24 3.49 6.71
C GLU A 88 19.70 2.23 5.97
N PHE A 89 18.97 1.89 4.91
CA PHE A 89 19.33 0.91 3.88
C PHE A 89 19.94 -0.43 4.35
N GLU A 90 19.22 -1.24 5.13
CA GLU A 90 19.65 -2.63 5.38
C GLU A 90 18.52 -3.65 5.14
N LEU A 91 18.36 -4.06 3.89
CA LEU A 91 17.66 -5.30 3.51
C LEU A 91 18.55 -6.51 3.85
N LYS A 92 18.84 -6.73 5.14
CA LYS A 92 19.62 -7.89 5.57
C LYS A 92 18.86 -9.18 5.25
N HIS A 93 19.54 -10.14 4.61
CA HIS A 93 19.04 -11.49 4.29
C HIS A 93 17.90 -11.59 3.27
N THR A 94 17.69 -10.61 2.39
CA THR A 94 16.76 -10.75 1.25
C THR A 94 17.45 -11.27 -0.01
N SER A 95 16.69 -11.91 -0.91
CA SER A 95 17.25 -12.31 -2.22
C SER A 95 17.55 -11.09 -3.09
N TRP A 96 18.48 -11.24 -4.04
CA TRP A 96 18.86 -10.17 -4.96
C TRP A 96 17.68 -9.69 -5.82
N GLU A 97 16.70 -10.55 -6.10
CA GLU A 97 15.46 -10.19 -6.78
C GLU A 97 14.63 -9.18 -5.96
N VAL A 98 14.54 -9.40 -4.64
CA VAL A 98 13.82 -8.48 -3.72
C VAL A 98 14.52 -7.13 -3.64
N GLU A 99 15.85 -7.13 -3.57
CA GLU A 99 16.64 -5.90 -3.56
C GLU A 99 16.47 -5.12 -4.87
N LYS A 100 16.60 -5.79 -6.02
CA LYS A 100 16.39 -5.18 -7.33
C LYS A 100 14.99 -4.57 -7.45
N PHE A 101 13.96 -5.32 -7.07
CA PHE A 101 12.58 -4.85 -7.13
C PHE A 101 12.34 -3.67 -6.16
N THR A 102 12.96 -3.71 -4.98
CA THR A 102 12.93 -2.61 -4.02
C THR A 102 13.55 -1.33 -4.61
N LEU A 103 14.68 -1.43 -5.30
CA LEU A 103 15.32 -0.28 -5.97
C LEU A 103 14.47 0.29 -7.11
N GLU A 104 13.77 -0.56 -7.87
CA GLU A 104 12.80 -0.10 -8.88
C GLU A 104 11.64 0.68 -8.23
N LEU A 105 11.05 0.13 -7.16
CA LEU A 105 9.96 0.76 -6.44
C LEU A 105 10.39 2.04 -5.72
N ALA A 106 11.60 2.08 -5.17
CA ALA A 106 12.14 3.22 -4.45
C ALA A 106 12.10 4.51 -5.29
N ARG A 107 12.25 4.41 -6.62
CA ARG A 107 12.16 5.54 -7.55
C ARG A 107 10.74 6.09 -7.67
N CYS A 108 9.74 5.23 -7.49
CA CYS A 108 8.31 5.59 -7.55
C CYS A 108 7.78 6.09 -6.19
N MET A 109 8.53 5.90 -5.10
CA MET A 109 8.17 6.38 -3.76
C MET A 109 8.39 7.88 -3.63
N VAL A 110 7.40 8.57 -3.09
CA VAL A 110 7.43 10.02 -2.83
C VAL A 110 7.11 10.32 -1.36
N GLY A 111 7.67 11.42 -0.86
CA GLY A 111 7.24 12.04 0.39
C GLY A 111 6.09 13.02 0.12
N LEU A 112 5.14 13.12 1.04
CA LEU A 112 3.97 13.97 0.92
C LEU A 112 3.77 14.80 2.19
N GLU A 113 3.42 16.06 1.99
CA GLU A 113 3.03 16.97 3.07
C GLU A 113 1.81 17.77 2.66
N SER A 114 0.88 17.94 3.59
CA SER A 114 -0.30 18.78 3.41
C SER A 114 -0.27 19.98 4.35
N PHE A 115 -0.80 21.10 3.87
CA PHE A 115 -0.83 22.37 4.59
C PHE A 115 -2.19 23.06 4.44
N THR A 116 -2.61 23.73 5.51
CA THR A 116 -3.70 24.73 5.51
C THR A 116 -3.06 26.09 5.79
N GLY A 117 -3.02 26.96 4.77
CA GLY A 117 -2.21 28.16 4.85
C GLY A 117 -0.74 27.81 5.09
N ASP A 118 -0.18 28.31 6.19
CA ASP A 118 1.21 28.05 6.59
C ASP A 118 1.34 26.91 7.62
N THR A 119 0.24 26.32 8.07
CA THR A 119 0.24 25.26 9.07
C THR A 119 0.26 23.89 8.40
N LYS A 120 1.27 23.07 8.75
CA LYS A 120 1.37 21.67 8.33
C LYS A 120 0.27 20.85 9.01
N ILE A 121 -0.47 20.08 8.21
CA ILE A 121 -1.54 19.19 8.67
C ILE A 121 -0.99 17.78 8.88
N PHE A 122 -0.38 17.22 7.84
CA PHE A 122 0.05 15.83 7.84
C PHE A 122 1.29 15.60 6.96
N SER A 123 1.99 14.51 7.24
CA SER A 123 3.11 14.01 6.44
C SER A 123 2.98 12.51 6.27
N CYS A 124 3.19 12.01 5.06
CA CYS A 124 3.23 10.57 4.80
C CYS A 124 4.04 10.26 3.55
N SER A 125 4.02 8.99 3.15
CA SER A 125 4.57 8.54 1.88
C SER A 125 3.47 8.27 0.86
N GLY A 126 3.84 8.26 -0.42
CA GLY A 126 2.97 7.86 -1.51
C GLY A 126 3.73 7.09 -2.57
N THR A 127 3.00 6.43 -3.46
CA THR A 127 3.57 5.69 -4.59
C THR A 127 3.02 6.26 -5.89
N ILE A 128 3.90 6.59 -6.84
CA ILE A 128 3.51 6.94 -8.20
C ILE A 128 3.11 5.64 -8.93
N VAL A 129 1.82 5.49 -9.22
CA VAL A 129 1.26 4.27 -9.82
C VAL A 129 1.06 4.38 -11.33
N GLU A 130 0.90 5.60 -11.82
CA GLU A 130 0.70 5.90 -13.24
C GLU A 130 1.29 7.28 -13.59
N TYR A 131 1.78 7.41 -14.82
CA TYR A 131 2.16 8.69 -15.42
C TYR A 131 1.59 8.74 -16.83
N VAL A 132 0.68 9.68 -17.07
CA VAL A 132 -0.02 9.84 -18.35
C VAL A 132 -0.35 11.32 -18.57
N ASP A 133 -0.25 11.77 -19.81
CA ASP A 133 -0.55 13.16 -20.22
C ASP A 133 0.14 14.20 -19.33
N ASP A 134 1.46 14.06 -19.15
CA ASP A 134 2.30 14.93 -18.32
C ASP A 134 1.83 15.06 -16.86
N THR A 135 1.14 14.04 -16.36
CA THR A 135 0.57 14.01 -15.01
C THR A 135 0.89 12.69 -14.32
N GLY A 136 1.55 12.76 -13.16
CA GLY A 136 1.73 11.64 -12.26
C GLY A 136 0.52 11.44 -11.36
N TYR A 137 0.17 10.18 -11.11
CA TYR A 137 -0.87 9.80 -10.16
C TYR A 137 -0.23 9.08 -8.99
N VAL A 138 -0.36 9.68 -7.81
CA VAL A 138 0.20 9.17 -6.56
C VAL A 138 -0.92 8.61 -5.70
N VAL A 139 -0.79 7.36 -5.27
CA VAL A 139 -1.68 6.75 -4.30
C VAL A 139 -1.07 6.90 -2.90
N THR A 140 -1.85 7.41 -1.96
CA THR A 140 -1.46 7.71 -0.57
C THR A 140 -2.61 7.50 0.41
N SER A 141 -2.36 7.72 1.71
CA SER A 141 -3.35 7.65 2.78
C SER A 141 -4.29 8.87 2.74
N ALA A 142 -5.59 8.66 2.95
CA ALA A 142 -6.55 9.76 3.05
C ALA A 142 -6.34 10.65 4.29
N SER A 143 -5.60 10.16 5.29
CA SER A 143 -5.11 10.97 6.42
C SER A 143 -4.36 12.23 5.97
N LEU A 144 -3.76 12.22 4.76
CA LEU A 144 -3.06 13.39 4.21
C LEU A 144 -3.98 14.63 4.10
N VAL A 145 -5.27 14.44 3.85
CA VAL A 145 -6.21 15.55 3.56
C VAL A 145 -7.37 15.62 4.55
N ARG A 146 -7.31 14.81 5.61
CA ARG A 146 -8.33 14.76 6.66
C ARG A 146 -8.16 15.93 7.62
N CYS A 147 -9.26 16.59 7.99
CA CYS A 147 -9.25 17.57 9.07
C CYS A 147 -8.94 16.89 10.41
N PRO A 148 -8.10 17.49 11.28
CA PRO A 148 -7.86 16.96 12.62
C PRO A 148 -9.13 16.95 13.49
N ASP A 149 -10.02 17.94 13.31
CA ASP A 149 -11.17 18.19 14.18
C ASP A 149 -12.51 17.66 13.63
N LYS A 150 -12.53 17.18 12.38
CA LYS A 150 -13.72 16.68 11.69
C LYS A 150 -13.35 15.55 10.73
N ASP A 151 -14.22 14.54 10.57
CA ASP A 151 -14.10 13.52 9.51
C ASP A 151 -14.48 14.09 8.12
N GLU A 152 -14.03 15.31 7.82
CA GLU A 152 -14.25 16.00 6.56
C GLU A 152 -12.90 16.31 5.89
N GLN A 153 -12.93 16.48 4.57
CA GLN A 153 -11.77 16.96 3.84
C GLN A 153 -11.50 18.43 4.19
N VAL A 154 -10.23 18.78 4.36
CA VAL A 154 -9.81 20.19 4.49
C VAL A 154 -10.20 20.97 3.22
N ASP A 155 -10.66 22.21 3.38
CA ASP A 155 -10.91 23.08 2.23
C ASP A 155 -9.59 23.48 1.58
N LYS A 156 -9.36 23.00 0.36
CA LYS A 156 -8.18 23.29 -0.50
C LYS A 156 -6.83 23.12 0.20
N PRO A 157 -6.46 21.89 0.62
CA PRO A 157 -5.15 21.65 1.19
C PRO A 157 -4.07 21.89 0.11
N LYS A 158 -3.00 22.60 0.48
CA LYS A 158 -1.80 22.66 -0.34
C LYS A 158 -1.00 21.39 -0.13
N ILE A 159 -0.67 20.68 -1.20
CA ILE A 159 0.06 19.41 -1.12
C ILE A 159 1.42 19.55 -1.81
N ASN A 160 2.48 19.32 -1.05
CA ASN A 160 3.83 19.23 -1.57
C ASN A 160 4.18 17.75 -1.80
N VAL A 161 4.71 17.46 -2.98
CA VAL A 161 5.17 16.12 -3.37
C VAL A 161 6.68 16.13 -3.54
N TRP A 162 7.37 15.38 -2.70
CA TRP A 162 8.83 15.26 -2.66
C TRP A 162 9.28 14.02 -3.43
N LEU A 163 9.93 14.24 -4.57
CA LEU A 163 10.43 13.16 -5.42
C LEU A 163 11.73 12.56 -4.86
N ALA A 164 12.06 11.35 -5.31
CA ALA A 164 13.33 10.70 -5.00
C ALA A 164 14.57 11.51 -5.42
N SER A 165 14.42 12.44 -6.37
CA SER A 165 15.48 13.37 -6.79
C SER A 165 15.72 14.53 -5.82
N GLY A 166 14.89 14.69 -4.79
CA GLY A 166 14.88 15.87 -3.93
C GLY A 166 14.03 17.03 -4.47
N GLN A 167 13.49 16.90 -5.69
CA GLN A 167 12.63 17.92 -6.26
C GLN A 167 11.26 17.95 -5.59
N LYS A 168 10.77 19.15 -5.32
CA LYS A 168 9.43 19.40 -4.81
C LYS A 168 8.49 19.83 -5.93
N LEU A 169 7.35 19.13 -6.05
CA LEU A 169 6.26 19.44 -6.96
C LEU A 169 4.98 19.77 -6.18
N GLU A 170 4.04 20.45 -6.82
CA GLU A 170 2.70 20.69 -6.27
C GLU A 170 1.76 19.55 -6.66
N GLY A 171 1.00 19.07 -5.68
CA GLY A 171 0.01 18.02 -5.83
C GLY A 171 -1.42 18.55 -5.67
N PHE A 172 -2.34 17.92 -6.38
CA PHE A 172 -3.77 18.24 -6.32
C PHE A 172 -4.58 16.99 -5.99
N VAL A 173 -5.51 17.09 -5.04
CA VAL A 173 -6.41 15.99 -4.71
C VAL A 173 -7.28 15.65 -5.92
N SER A 174 -7.28 14.38 -6.33
CA SER A 174 -8.14 13.87 -7.40
C SER A 174 -9.34 13.10 -6.84
N ASN A 175 -9.07 12.13 -5.97
CA ASN A 175 -10.06 11.22 -5.42
C ASN A 175 -9.70 10.89 -3.97
N VAL A 176 -10.70 10.77 -3.11
CA VAL A 176 -10.52 10.43 -1.69
C VAL A 176 -11.58 9.43 -1.28
N ASP A 177 -11.15 8.41 -0.56
CA ASP A 177 -12.00 7.47 0.15
C ASP A 177 -11.56 7.42 1.62
N PHE A 178 -12.35 8.05 2.50
CA PHE A 178 -12.04 8.08 3.93
C PHE A 178 -12.34 6.76 4.64
N TYR A 179 -13.21 5.92 4.07
CA TYR A 179 -13.58 4.63 4.65
C TYR A 179 -12.42 3.63 4.49
N TYR A 180 -11.86 3.53 3.28
CA TYR A 180 -10.65 2.71 3.02
C TYR A 180 -9.34 3.44 3.32
N ASN A 181 -9.40 4.72 3.68
CA ASN A 181 -8.26 5.59 3.93
C ASN A 181 -7.29 5.70 2.74
N ILE A 182 -7.83 5.86 1.53
CA ILE A 182 -7.07 5.97 0.28
C ILE A 182 -7.30 7.34 -0.35
N CYS A 183 -6.23 7.95 -0.87
CA CYS A 183 -6.27 9.21 -1.59
C CYS A 183 -5.39 9.13 -2.84
N VAL A 184 -5.87 9.75 -3.92
CA VAL A 184 -5.14 9.89 -5.18
C VAL A 184 -4.79 11.35 -5.40
N ILE A 185 -3.50 11.63 -5.55
CA ILE A 185 -2.95 12.95 -5.83
C ILE A 185 -2.47 13.02 -7.28
N LYS A 186 -2.93 14.03 -8.01
CA LYS A 186 -2.44 14.42 -9.33
C LYS A 186 -1.23 15.32 -9.18
N VAL A 187 -0.18 15.03 -9.94
CA VAL A 187 1.08 15.75 -9.91
C VAL A 187 1.45 16.14 -11.35
N PRO A 188 1.01 17.32 -11.81
CA PRO A 188 1.38 17.84 -13.13
C PRO A 188 2.89 18.05 -13.22
N CYS A 189 3.52 17.57 -14.30
CA CYS A 189 4.96 17.59 -14.45
C CYS A 189 5.41 17.41 -15.92
N THR A 190 6.36 18.24 -16.36
CA THR A 190 6.87 18.24 -17.75
C THR A 190 7.93 17.17 -18.04
N PHE A 191 8.31 16.37 -17.05
CA PHE A 191 9.26 15.27 -17.21
C PHE A 191 8.65 13.96 -16.75
N HIS A 192 9.13 12.87 -17.37
CA HIS A 192 8.61 11.54 -17.10
C HIS A 192 8.87 11.10 -15.67
N LEU A 193 7.79 10.79 -14.93
CA LEU A 193 7.87 10.26 -13.58
C LEU A 193 7.95 8.73 -13.60
N PRO A 194 8.89 8.10 -12.86
CA PRO A 194 8.91 6.66 -12.68
C PRO A 194 7.61 6.23 -12.00
N SER A 195 6.93 5.25 -12.59
CA SER A 195 5.68 4.71 -12.05
C SER A 195 5.71 3.19 -12.03
N LYS A 196 5.01 2.60 -11.05
CA LYS A 196 4.79 1.17 -10.97
C LYS A 196 3.34 0.89 -10.61
N SER A 197 2.60 0.29 -11.54
CA SER A 197 1.23 -0.11 -11.31
C SER A 197 1.16 -1.28 -10.32
N PHE A 198 0.09 -1.33 -9.53
CA PHE A 198 -0.20 -2.49 -8.70
C PHE A 198 -0.42 -3.75 -9.54
N SER A 199 0.10 -4.87 -9.07
CA SER A 199 -0.20 -6.16 -9.68
C SER A 199 -1.62 -6.57 -9.30
N PRO A 200 -2.51 -6.82 -10.26
CA PRO A 200 -3.85 -7.30 -9.95
C PRO A 200 -3.82 -8.73 -9.41
N ASN A 201 -2.71 -9.47 -9.55
CA ASN A 201 -2.63 -10.88 -9.16
C ASN A 201 -2.83 -11.08 -7.64
N THR A 202 -4.07 -11.31 -7.23
CA THR A 202 -4.43 -11.54 -5.83
C THR A 202 -4.02 -12.93 -5.31
N TRP A 203 -3.57 -13.84 -6.20
CA TRP A 203 -3.07 -15.16 -5.78
C TRP A 203 -1.85 -15.05 -4.87
N SER A 204 -1.09 -13.95 -4.96
CA SER A 204 0.06 -13.70 -4.09
C SER A 204 -0.30 -13.46 -2.62
N PHE A 205 -1.58 -13.28 -2.28
CA PHE A 205 -2.06 -13.05 -0.90
C PHE A 205 -2.86 -14.23 -0.34
N ASN A 206 -2.76 -15.40 -0.99
CA ASN A 206 -3.44 -16.62 -0.56
C ASN A 206 -2.84 -17.13 0.77
N PHE A 207 -3.41 -16.68 1.89
CA PHE A 207 -3.06 -17.12 3.26
C PHE A 207 -3.34 -18.60 3.55
N TYR A 208 -3.95 -19.34 2.61
CA TYR A 208 -4.23 -20.75 2.77
C TYR A 208 -3.03 -21.63 2.42
N GLU A 209 -1.98 -21.07 1.82
CA GLU A 209 -0.69 -21.74 1.69
C GLU A 209 0.07 -21.59 3.02
N ASN A 210 0.54 -22.70 3.58
CA ASN A 210 1.22 -22.80 4.89
C ASN A 210 2.59 -22.09 4.99
N HIS A 211 2.86 -21.12 4.12
CA HIS A 211 4.14 -20.43 4.04
C HIS A 211 3.97 -18.94 4.34
N THR A 212 4.64 -18.48 5.39
CA THR A 212 4.81 -17.05 5.65
C THR A 212 5.52 -16.41 4.45
N ARG A 213 4.90 -15.40 3.84
CA ARG A 213 5.45 -14.67 2.69
C ARG A 213 6.34 -13.54 3.19
N ASP A 214 7.54 -13.40 2.65
CA ASP A 214 8.38 -12.25 2.91
C ASP A 214 7.81 -11.02 2.22
N VAL A 215 7.80 -9.90 2.93
CA VAL A 215 7.27 -8.62 2.47
C VAL A 215 8.27 -7.52 2.79
N VAL A 216 8.28 -6.50 1.94
CA VAL A 216 9.08 -5.29 2.12
C VAL A 216 8.14 -4.10 2.07
N VAL A 217 8.23 -3.25 3.09
CA VAL A 217 7.55 -1.96 3.15
C VAL A 217 8.55 -0.88 2.77
N LEU A 218 8.09 0.05 1.93
CA LEU A 218 8.85 1.21 1.50
C LEU A 218 8.11 2.48 1.92
N GLY A 219 8.87 3.43 2.42
CA GLY A 219 8.43 4.78 2.73
C GLY A 219 9.46 5.78 2.22
N ARG A 220 9.02 7.01 1.97
CA ARG A 220 9.91 8.13 1.72
C ARG A 220 9.49 9.31 2.58
N SER A 221 10.46 9.91 3.27
CA SER A 221 10.28 11.15 4.02
C SER A 221 10.31 12.37 3.09
N CYS A 222 9.90 13.53 3.59
CA CYS A 222 9.80 14.75 2.80
C CYS A 222 11.15 15.47 2.74
N GLU A 223 11.68 15.91 3.87
CA GLU A 223 13.07 16.35 3.99
C GLU A 223 13.79 15.41 4.96
N PRO A 224 14.97 14.84 4.60
CA PRO A 224 15.78 15.07 3.40
C PRO A 224 15.46 14.11 2.23
N CYS A 225 14.18 13.82 1.94
CA CYS A 225 13.77 12.84 0.92
C CYS A 225 14.31 11.42 1.17
N SER A 226 14.59 11.03 2.41
CA SER A 226 15.20 9.74 2.72
C SER A 226 14.26 8.57 2.43
N LEU A 227 14.76 7.56 1.71
CA LEU A 227 14.05 6.30 1.55
C LEU A 227 14.17 5.51 2.86
N LYS A 228 13.05 4.97 3.30
CA LYS A 228 12.98 4.07 4.43
C LYS A 228 12.43 2.72 4.00
N VAL A 229 13.01 1.67 4.55
CA VAL A 229 12.72 0.29 4.15
C VAL A 229 12.59 -0.57 5.40
N ALA A 230 11.58 -1.44 5.43
CA ALA A 230 11.44 -2.45 6.46
C ALA A 230 11.06 -3.78 5.82
N SER A 231 11.78 -4.85 6.15
CA SER A 231 11.41 -6.21 5.75
C SER A 231 10.65 -6.89 6.88
N GLY A 232 9.84 -7.88 6.53
CA GLY A 232 9.06 -8.65 7.47
C GLY A 232 8.33 -9.78 6.80
N LYS A 233 7.37 -10.34 7.51
CA LYS A 233 6.54 -11.43 7.02
C LYS A 233 5.07 -11.03 7.08
N LEU A 234 4.31 -11.50 6.10
CA LEU A 234 2.87 -11.41 6.11
C LEU A 234 2.32 -12.28 7.26
N ILE A 235 1.48 -11.70 8.10
CA ILE A 235 0.85 -12.35 9.24
C ILE A 235 -0.58 -12.76 8.80
N PRO A 236 -0.93 -14.05 8.85
CA PRO A 236 -2.26 -14.55 8.51
C PRO A 236 -3.26 -14.24 9.63
N ARG A 237 -3.52 -12.95 9.84
CA ARG A 237 -4.43 -12.45 10.87
C ARG A 237 -5.27 -11.33 10.29
N ARG A 238 -6.52 -11.21 10.76
CA ARG A 238 -7.34 -10.05 10.45
C ARG A 238 -6.78 -8.78 11.06
N SER A 239 -6.87 -7.71 10.29
CA SER A 239 -6.71 -6.37 10.80
C SER A 239 -7.69 -6.08 11.94
N LYS A 240 -7.32 -5.14 12.81
CA LYS A 240 -8.22 -4.61 13.84
C LYS A 240 -9.25 -3.63 13.28
N PHE A 241 -9.05 -3.18 12.04
CA PHE A 241 -9.99 -2.31 11.33
C PHE A 241 -11.07 -3.16 10.65
N ASP A 242 -12.24 -2.57 10.45
CA ASP A 242 -13.40 -3.21 9.81
C ASP A 242 -13.26 -3.26 8.28
N CYS A 243 -12.14 -3.81 7.81
CA CYS A 243 -11.82 -3.97 6.40
C CYS A 243 -11.14 -5.33 6.21
N GLU A 244 -11.85 -6.25 5.57
CA GLU A 244 -11.41 -7.64 5.37
C GLU A 244 -10.27 -7.75 4.35
N GLU A 245 -10.14 -6.73 3.50
CA GLU A 245 -9.10 -6.62 2.48
C GLU A 245 -7.73 -6.23 3.05
N LEU A 246 -7.65 -5.79 4.32
CA LEU A 246 -6.40 -5.37 4.95
C LEU A 246 -5.53 -6.55 5.36
N LEU A 247 -4.27 -6.48 4.93
CA LEU A 247 -3.24 -7.43 5.30
C LEU A 247 -2.47 -6.92 6.54
N VAL A 248 -1.99 -7.85 7.36
CA VAL A 248 -1.14 -7.54 8.51
C VAL A 248 0.26 -8.06 8.25
N SER A 249 1.29 -7.28 8.55
CA SER A 249 2.69 -7.70 8.44
C SER A 249 3.43 -7.53 9.75
N SER A 250 4.59 -8.18 9.87
CA SER A 250 5.52 -7.97 10.98
C SER A 250 6.48 -6.81 10.73
N CYS A 251 6.31 -6.04 9.65
CA CYS A 251 7.15 -4.90 9.34
C CYS A 251 6.93 -3.80 10.39
N LYS A 252 8.02 -3.27 10.92
CA LYS A 252 7.98 -2.13 11.83
C LYS A 252 8.10 -0.84 11.02
N ILE A 253 7.17 0.09 11.24
CA ILE A 253 7.12 1.40 10.58
C ILE A 253 6.96 2.49 11.64
N SER A 254 7.49 3.69 11.40
CA SER A 254 7.24 4.78 12.33
C SER A 254 5.84 5.36 12.16
N LYS A 255 5.36 6.02 13.23
CA LYS A 255 4.07 6.69 13.27
C LYS A 255 3.96 7.86 12.27
N VAL A 256 5.08 8.45 11.88
CA VAL A 256 5.19 9.50 10.84
C VAL A 256 5.10 8.90 9.43
N GLY A 257 5.34 7.59 9.30
CA GLY A 257 5.19 6.83 8.06
C GLY A 257 3.96 5.94 8.08
N GLN A 258 2.75 6.52 8.22
CA GLN A 258 1.52 5.81 7.83
C GLN A 258 1.63 5.45 6.33
N ALA A 259 2.18 4.28 6.07
CA ALA A 259 2.11 3.63 4.78
C ALA A 259 0.67 3.10 4.59
N ILE A 260 0.18 3.18 3.37
CA ILE A 260 -1.08 2.56 3.00
C ILE A 260 -0.93 1.04 3.24
N PRO A 261 -1.91 0.40 3.89
CA PRO A 261 -1.91 -1.05 4.08
C PRO A 261 -2.03 -1.83 2.76
#